data_AF-A0A6P8IDH9-F1
#
_entry.id   AF-A0A6P8IDH9-F1
#
_cell.length_a   1.000
_cell.length_b   1.000
_cell.length_c   1.000
_cell.angle_alpha   90.00
_cell.angle_beta   90.00
_cell.angle_gamma   90.00
#
_symmetry.space_group_name_H-M   'P 1'
#
loop_
_entity.id
_entity.type
_entity.pdbx_description
1 polymer ?
#
loop_
_entity_poly.entity_id
_entity_poly.type
_entity_poly.pdbx_seq_one_letter_code
_entity_poly.pdbx_strand_id
1 'polypeptide(L)'
;MKMNWIILLGLVIGSSPFAQNSGLTSKTVDTGANRRDFEQFKKTAKEYEPAASELGKMMSGVLSMVGVDNAVSISLTNNHQLDLTDPHWYIVDGKFDAPPPDVLRNNETMVITFERHPSTFWGLKGTEGVLTYNIGNSYLLIVWSAVWRSTNRLLVKIINQDPNPGRNLEASTLFKTYKKEAWEAGDYGKWHFGTNTMINCKFIAAMGNGDKAPLQVFLS
;
A
#
# COMPACT_ATOMS: atom_id res chain seq x y z
N MET A 1 41.56 -42.29 35.41
CA MET A 1 41.40 -40.94 34.81
C MET A 1 40.89 -41.07 33.38
N LYS A 2 39.62 -40.75 33.14
CA LYS A 2 39.09 -39.97 32.01
C LYS A 2 37.56 -39.96 32.08
N MET A 3 37.00 -38.78 31.86
CA MET A 3 35.62 -38.37 32.07
C MET A 3 34.64 -39.03 31.08
N ASN A 4 33.41 -39.20 31.59
CA ASN A 4 32.15 -39.33 30.86
C ASN A 4 32.04 -38.34 29.69
N TRP A 5 31.25 -38.68 28.66
CA TRP A 5 29.96 -38.00 28.37
C TRP A 5 29.05 -38.95 27.57
N ILE A 6 27.83 -39.11 28.08
CA ILE A 6 26.68 -39.76 27.44
C ILE A 6 26.01 -38.72 26.55
N ILE A 7 25.67 -39.08 25.30
CA ILE A 7 24.58 -38.43 24.55
C ILE A 7 23.73 -39.53 23.92
N LEU A 8 22.52 -39.68 24.46
CA LEU A 8 21.44 -40.49 23.90
C LEU A 8 20.57 -39.56 23.03
N LEU A 9 20.32 -39.99 21.80
CA LEU A 9 19.42 -39.36 20.83
C LEU A 9 17.97 -39.37 21.35
N GLY A 10 17.38 -38.19 21.48
CA GLY A 10 15.96 -37.97 21.71
C GLY A 10 15.36 -37.12 20.60
N LEU A 11 14.65 -37.77 19.69
CA LEU A 11 13.77 -37.16 18.70
C LEU A 11 12.66 -36.40 19.44
N VAL A 12 12.62 -35.06 19.33
CA VAL A 12 11.45 -34.27 19.72
C VAL A 12 10.96 -33.54 18.48
N ILE A 13 9.89 -34.09 17.89
CA ILE A 13 9.06 -33.41 16.91
C ILE A 13 8.27 -32.36 17.71
N GLY A 14 8.85 -31.16 17.82
CA GLY A 14 8.18 -30.00 18.36
C GLY A 14 7.29 -29.38 17.28
N SER A 15 6.00 -29.68 17.34
CA SER A 15 4.96 -28.88 16.70
C SER A 15 5.07 -27.43 17.22
N SER A 16 5.42 -26.49 16.35
CA SER A 16 5.47 -25.06 16.70
C SER A 16 4.09 -24.58 17.15
N PRO A 17 3.95 -24.01 18.35
CA PRO A 17 2.72 -23.38 18.79
C PRO A 17 2.78 -21.89 18.46
N PHE A 18 2.46 -21.52 17.22
CA PHE A 18 2.17 -20.13 16.86
C PHE A 18 0.90 -20.08 16.01
N ALA A 19 -0.19 -20.53 16.61
CA ALA A 19 -1.55 -20.24 16.19
C ALA A 19 -2.34 -19.88 17.45
N GLN A 20 -2.08 -18.70 18.02
CA GLN A 20 -2.93 -18.14 19.06
C GLN A 20 -3.12 -16.63 18.85
N ASN A 21 -4.39 -16.29 18.59
CA ASN A 21 -5.04 -15.00 18.80
C ASN A 21 -4.53 -13.77 18.02
N SER A 22 -4.95 -13.65 16.75
CA SER A 22 -5.21 -12.34 16.14
C SER A 22 -6.65 -11.86 16.38
N GLY A 23 -7.15 -12.10 17.60
CA GLY A 23 -8.36 -11.47 18.14
C GLY A 23 -8.05 -10.03 18.58
N LEU A 24 -7.48 -9.21 17.70
CA LEU A 24 -7.45 -7.77 17.88
C LEU A 24 -8.70 -7.21 17.22
N THR A 25 -9.82 -7.29 17.93
CA THR A 25 -10.84 -6.26 17.76
C THR A 25 -10.14 -4.94 18.02
N SER A 26 -10.07 -4.10 16.98
CA SER A 26 -9.72 -2.69 17.07
C SER A 26 -10.64 -2.01 18.10
N LYS A 27 -10.29 -2.09 19.38
CA LYS A 27 -10.78 -1.16 20.39
C LYS A 27 -9.81 0.00 20.38
N THR A 28 -10.05 0.90 19.43
CA THR A 28 -9.55 2.27 19.48
C THR A 28 -9.96 2.83 20.83
N VAL A 29 -8.98 3.20 21.66
CA VAL A 29 -9.25 4.11 22.78
C VAL A 29 -9.60 5.45 22.13
N ASP A 30 -10.90 5.64 21.90
CA ASP A 30 -11.48 6.82 21.25
C ASP A 30 -11.49 7.98 22.26
N THR A 31 -10.32 8.59 22.48
CA THR A 31 -10.27 9.91 23.10
C THR A 31 -10.93 10.87 22.12
N GLY A 32 -12.10 11.43 22.44
CA GLY A 32 -12.91 12.25 21.52
C GLY A 32 -12.24 13.49 20.89
N ALA A 33 -10.98 13.78 21.21
CA ALA A 33 -10.11 14.67 20.44
C ALA A 33 -9.71 14.05 19.08
N ASN A 34 -9.23 12.80 19.08
CA ASN A 34 -8.81 12.07 17.86
C ASN A 34 -9.95 11.92 16.85
N ARG A 35 -11.19 11.72 17.32
CA ARG A 35 -12.37 11.63 16.46
C ARG A 35 -12.72 12.96 15.79
N ARG A 36 -12.69 14.08 16.53
CA ARG A 36 -12.95 15.41 15.96
C ARG A 36 -11.88 15.80 14.95
N ASP A 37 -10.62 15.54 15.27
CA ASP A 37 -9.50 15.84 14.37
C ASP A 37 -9.51 14.94 13.13
N PHE A 38 -10.07 13.74 13.21
CA PHE A 38 -10.25 12.86 12.05
C PHE A 38 -11.41 13.31 11.16
N GLU A 39 -12.55 13.70 11.74
CA GLU A 39 -13.67 14.24 10.97
C GLU A 39 -13.32 15.58 10.31
N GLN A 40 -12.53 16.43 10.97
CA GLN A 40 -12.00 17.65 10.37
C GLN A 40 -11.05 17.32 9.21
N PHE A 41 -10.15 16.34 9.39
CA PHE A 41 -9.30 15.85 8.29
C PHE A 41 -10.12 15.34 7.11
N LYS A 42 -11.18 14.55 7.35
CA LYS A 42 -12.09 14.11 6.28
C LYS A 42 -12.74 15.27 5.54
N LYS A 43 -13.18 16.30 6.28
CA LYS A 43 -13.79 17.49 5.70
C LYS A 43 -12.80 18.24 4.82
N THR A 44 -11.60 18.51 5.32
CA THR A 44 -10.53 19.16 4.57
C THR A 44 -10.11 18.31 3.36
N ALA A 45 -10.08 16.99 3.49
CA ALA A 45 -9.77 16.11 2.37
C ALA A 45 -10.83 16.11 1.25
N LYS A 46 -12.12 16.28 1.59
CA LYS A 46 -13.18 16.52 0.61
C LYS A 46 -12.99 17.83 -0.16
N GLU A 47 -12.34 18.84 0.43
CA GLU A 47 -12.02 20.08 -0.27
C GLU A 47 -10.93 19.87 -1.33
N TYR A 48 -10.07 18.86 -1.15
CA TYR A 48 -9.05 18.48 -2.12
C TYR A 48 -9.57 17.57 -3.25
N GLU A 49 -10.74 16.94 -3.08
CA GLU A 49 -11.33 16.01 -4.04
C GLU A 49 -11.42 16.56 -5.48
N PRO A 50 -11.81 17.83 -5.73
CA PRO A 50 -11.83 18.38 -7.09
C PRO A 50 -10.43 18.50 -7.70
N ALA A 51 -9.45 19.00 -6.94
CA ALA A 51 -8.07 19.15 -7.41
C ALA A 51 -7.41 17.79 -7.68
N ALA A 52 -7.66 16.84 -6.78
CA ALA A 52 -7.38 15.43 -6.94
C ALA A 52 -7.97 14.89 -8.26
N SER A 53 -9.27 15.08 -8.48
CA SER A 53 -9.96 14.64 -9.70
C SER A 53 -9.36 15.22 -10.96
N GLU A 54 -9.05 16.52 -10.96
CA GLU A 54 -8.40 17.18 -12.10
C GLU A 54 -7.00 16.61 -12.36
N LEU A 55 -6.18 16.41 -11.33
CA LEU A 55 -4.89 15.74 -11.47
C LEU A 55 -5.06 14.32 -12.06
N GLY A 56 -6.05 13.56 -11.58
CA GLY A 56 -6.36 12.24 -12.11
C GLY A 56 -6.73 12.26 -13.60
N LYS A 57 -7.52 13.24 -14.03
CA LYS A 57 -7.86 13.47 -15.45
C LYS A 57 -6.64 13.84 -16.27
N MET A 58 -5.81 14.76 -15.77
CA MET A 58 -4.56 15.18 -16.44
C MET A 58 -3.62 13.99 -16.64
N MET A 59 -3.43 13.18 -15.60
CA MET A 59 -2.57 11.99 -15.65
C MET A 59 -3.11 10.95 -16.63
N SER A 60 -4.42 10.68 -16.61
CA SER A 60 -5.06 9.80 -17.59
C SER A 60 -4.90 10.34 -19.02
N GLY A 61 -4.94 11.66 -19.21
CA GLY A 61 -4.70 12.32 -20.49
C GLY A 61 -3.26 12.10 -20.99
N VAL A 62 -2.27 12.34 -20.13
CA VAL A 62 -0.85 12.14 -20.45
C VAL A 62 -0.58 10.67 -20.82
N LEU A 63 -1.08 9.71 -20.02
CA LEU A 63 -0.94 8.28 -20.32
C LEU A 63 -1.56 7.89 -21.67
N SER A 64 -2.65 8.55 -22.05
CA SER A 64 -3.28 8.33 -23.37
C SER A 64 -2.40 8.85 -24.50
N MET A 65 -1.76 10.01 -24.32
CA MET A 65 -0.87 10.59 -25.33
C MET A 65 0.39 9.77 -25.56
N VAL A 66 0.92 9.11 -24.53
CA VAL A 66 2.10 8.24 -24.63
C VAL A 66 1.77 6.79 -25.05
N GLY A 67 0.50 6.51 -25.39
CA GLY A 67 0.08 5.21 -25.94
C GLY A 67 0.04 4.07 -24.92
N VAL A 68 -0.17 4.38 -23.65
CA VAL A 68 -0.23 3.38 -22.58
C VAL A 68 -1.66 2.86 -22.44
N ASP A 69 -1.88 1.57 -22.70
CA ASP A 69 -3.23 0.99 -22.73
C ASP A 69 -3.83 0.85 -21.33
N ASN A 70 -3.10 0.22 -20.41
CA ASN A 70 -3.52 -0.03 -19.03
C ASN A 70 -2.40 0.33 -18.06
N ALA A 71 -2.70 1.18 -17.08
CA ALA A 71 -1.73 1.68 -16.12
C ALA A 71 -2.38 2.19 -14.83
N VAL A 72 -1.60 2.16 -13.76
CA VAL A 72 -1.89 2.84 -12.50
C VAL A 72 -0.83 3.89 -12.28
N SER A 73 -1.26 5.13 -12.07
CA SER A 73 -0.34 6.18 -11.64
C SER A 73 -0.63 6.56 -10.21
N ILE A 74 0.35 6.33 -9.34
CA ILE A 74 0.27 6.60 -7.91
C ILE A 74 0.82 8.00 -7.66
N SER A 75 -0.03 8.88 -7.11
CA SER A 75 0.38 10.15 -6.53
C SER A 75 0.34 10.03 -5.00
N LEU A 76 1.50 10.16 -4.36
CA LEU A 76 1.62 10.14 -2.90
C LEU A 76 2.10 11.50 -2.41
N THR A 77 1.27 12.19 -1.63
CA THR A 77 1.57 13.48 -1.02
C THR A 77 1.82 13.29 0.47
N ASN A 78 3.00 13.67 0.94
CA ASN A 78 3.37 13.55 2.34
C ASN A 78 3.23 14.91 3.06
N ASN A 79 2.06 15.20 3.64
CA ASN A 79 1.92 16.36 4.54
C ASN A 79 2.10 15.98 6.02
N HIS A 80 2.51 14.74 6.30
CA HIS A 80 2.82 14.30 7.66
C HIS A 80 4.23 14.78 8.06
N GLN A 81 4.44 15.05 9.34
CA GLN A 81 5.69 15.61 9.88
C GLN A 81 6.93 14.71 9.73
N LEU A 82 6.74 13.41 9.49
CA LEU A 82 7.83 12.45 9.28
C LEU A 82 8.04 12.21 7.78
N ASP A 83 9.30 12.12 7.39
CA ASP A 83 9.69 11.70 6.04
C ASP A 83 9.34 10.23 5.79
N LEU A 84 8.98 9.92 4.55
CA LEU A 84 8.89 8.54 4.08
C LEU A 84 10.26 8.10 3.56
N THR A 85 10.75 6.95 3.99
CA THR A 85 12.11 6.48 3.66
C THR A 85 12.12 4.99 3.31
N ASP A 86 13.22 4.51 2.71
CA ASP A 86 13.45 3.10 2.37
C ASP A 86 12.27 2.48 1.61
N PRO A 87 11.92 3.02 0.42
CA PRO A 87 10.86 2.45 -0.39
C PRO A 87 11.16 0.99 -0.72
N HIS A 88 10.16 0.12 -0.57
CA HIS A 88 10.18 -1.20 -1.21
C HIS A 88 8.97 -1.35 -2.11
N TRP A 89 9.19 -1.87 -3.30
CA TRP A 89 8.13 -2.08 -4.25
C TRP A 89 8.29 -3.42 -4.95
N TYR A 90 7.16 -4.02 -5.24
CA TYR A 90 7.07 -5.34 -5.84
C TYR A 90 5.95 -5.31 -6.87
N ILE A 91 6.28 -5.72 -8.09
CA ILE A 91 5.32 -5.83 -9.19
C ILE A 91 5.03 -7.30 -9.42
N VAL A 92 3.74 -7.65 -9.32
CA VAL A 92 3.24 -9.00 -9.60
C VAL A 92 2.97 -9.14 -11.09
N ASP A 93 2.37 -8.12 -11.70
CA ASP A 93 2.19 -8.00 -13.14
C ASP A 93 2.37 -6.54 -13.57
N GLY A 94 3.00 -6.34 -14.72
CA GLY A 94 3.32 -5.03 -15.28
C GLY A 94 4.80 -4.62 -15.18
N LYS A 95 5.09 -3.41 -15.65
CA LYS A 95 6.39 -2.75 -15.62
C LYS A 95 6.27 -1.38 -14.98
N PHE A 96 7.41 -0.78 -14.66
CA PHE A 96 7.53 0.61 -14.23
C PHE A 96 8.74 1.22 -14.92
N ASP A 97 8.71 2.54 -15.12
CA ASP A 97 9.78 3.23 -15.84
C ASP A 97 10.84 3.80 -14.89
N ALA A 98 10.44 4.23 -13.70
CA ALA A 98 11.33 4.78 -12.69
C ALA A 98 10.97 4.26 -11.29
N PRO A 99 11.96 3.93 -10.45
CA PRO A 99 11.70 3.52 -9.07
C PRO A 99 11.11 4.68 -8.25
N PRO A 100 10.40 4.41 -7.15
CA PRO A 100 10.03 5.42 -6.17
C PRO A 100 11.28 6.12 -5.60
N PRO A 101 11.19 7.41 -5.20
CA PRO A 101 12.31 8.12 -4.59
C PRO A 101 12.70 7.52 -3.23
N ASP A 102 14.00 7.44 -2.94
CA ASP A 102 14.52 6.88 -1.67
C ASP A 102 13.98 7.60 -0.42
N VAL A 103 13.65 8.88 -0.55
CA VAL A 103 13.06 9.73 0.49
C VAL A 103 11.97 10.61 -0.12
N LEU A 104 10.79 10.64 0.50
CA LEU A 104 9.74 11.63 0.24
C LEU A 104 9.52 12.49 1.49
N ARG A 105 9.98 13.74 1.43
CA ARG A 105 9.97 14.63 2.59
C ARG A 105 8.60 15.21 2.89
N ASN A 106 8.48 15.81 4.07
CA ASN A 106 7.34 16.64 4.43
C ASN A 106 7.06 17.73 3.36
N ASN A 107 5.78 17.85 2.98
CA ASN A 107 5.22 18.71 1.93
C ASN A 107 5.70 18.38 0.50
N GLU A 108 6.27 17.20 0.27
CA GLU A 108 6.59 16.72 -1.08
C GLU A 108 5.49 15.78 -1.61
N THR A 109 5.36 15.76 -2.94
CA THR A 109 4.51 14.83 -3.67
C THR A 109 5.37 14.06 -4.66
N MET A 110 5.24 12.74 -4.67
CA MET A 110 5.77 11.89 -5.73
C MET A 110 4.66 11.42 -6.67
N VAL A 111 5.06 11.17 -7.92
CA VAL A 111 4.22 10.54 -8.93
C VAL A 111 5.02 9.41 -9.57
N ILE A 112 4.44 8.21 -9.57
CA ILE A 112 5.03 7.03 -10.21
C ILE A 112 3.96 6.31 -11.02
N THR A 113 4.36 5.75 -12.17
CA THR A 113 3.46 5.03 -13.07
C THR A 113 3.88 3.58 -13.20
N PHE A 114 2.90 2.70 -13.05
CA PHE A 114 2.99 1.27 -13.30
C PHE A 114 2.11 0.91 -14.48
N GLU A 115 2.64 0.20 -15.45
CA GLU A 115 1.99 -0.08 -16.71
C GLU A 115 1.89 -1.57 -16.94
N ARG A 116 0.88 -2.01 -17.70
CA ARG A 116 0.85 -3.38 -18.19
C ARG A 116 2.07 -3.69 -19.05
N HIS A 117 2.57 -4.92 -18.99
CA HIS A 117 3.55 -5.39 -19.97
C HIS A 117 3.00 -5.32 -21.41
N PRO A 118 3.79 -4.81 -22.37
CA PRO A 118 3.45 -4.92 -23.79
C PRO A 118 3.46 -6.40 -24.19
N SER A 119 2.30 -6.91 -24.59
CA SER A 119 2.05 -8.22 -25.21
C SER A 119 2.87 -9.42 -24.69
N THR A 120 2.29 -10.18 -23.76
CA THR A 120 2.58 -11.63 -23.70
C THR A 120 1.24 -12.36 -23.64
N PHE A 121 0.86 -12.91 -24.81
CA PHE A 121 -0.15 -13.93 -25.12
C PHE A 121 -1.07 -14.46 -23.99
N TRP A 122 -2.38 -14.52 -24.26
CA TRP A 122 -3.47 -15.17 -23.50
C TRP A 122 -3.42 -15.00 -21.97
N GLY A 123 -3.75 -13.80 -21.50
CA GLY A 123 -4.05 -13.54 -20.08
C GLY A 123 -4.64 -12.16 -19.88
N LEU A 124 -5.53 -12.02 -18.90
CA LEU A 124 -6.03 -10.76 -18.37
C LEU A 124 -4.85 -10.02 -17.70
N LYS A 125 -4.01 -9.36 -18.49
CA LYS A 125 -2.82 -8.66 -17.96
C LYS A 125 -3.17 -7.21 -17.66
N GLY A 126 -2.75 -6.74 -16.50
CA GLY A 126 -2.98 -5.38 -16.01
C GLY A 126 -1.75 -4.89 -15.28
N THR A 127 -1.94 -4.14 -14.20
CA THR A 127 -0.86 -3.93 -13.22
C THR A 127 -1.33 -4.27 -11.81
N GLU A 128 -0.54 -5.09 -11.13
CA GLU A 128 -0.75 -5.49 -9.75
C GLU A 128 0.58 -5.32 -8.99
N GLY A 129 0.53 -4.76 -7.79
CA GLY A 129 1.74 -4.57 -7.02
C GLY A 129 1.53 -4.08 -5.58
N VAL A 130 2.66 -3.96 -4.90
CA VAL A 130 2.80 -3.46 -3.54
C VAL A 130 3.88 -2.40 -3.52
N LEU A 131 3.66 -1.31 -2.80
CA LEU A 131 4.63 -0.27 -2.49
C LEU A 131 4.57 0.00 -0.99
N THR A 132 5.73 0.05 -0.35
CA THR A 132 5.87 0.35 1.07
C THR A 132 6.90 1.43 1.30
N TYR A 133 6.70 2.20 2.36
CA TYR A 133 7.68 3.16 2.88
C TYR A 133 7.75 3.04 4.40
N ASN A 134 8.93 3.24 4.97
CA ASN A 134 9.10 3.48 6.39
C ASN A 134 8.61 4.89 6.74
N ILE A 135 7.87 4.99 7.83
CA ILE A 135 7.38 6.25 8.41
C ILE A 135 7.52 6.17 9.94
N GLY A 136 8.64 6.69 10.45
CA GLY A 136 9.02 6.50 11.86
C GLY A 136 9.21 5.02 12.20
N ASN A 137 8.44 4.51 13.15
CA ASN A 137 8.44 3.09 13.56
C ASN A 137 7.31 2.27 12.91
N SER A 138 6.68 2.82 11.88
CA SER A 138 5.57 2.22 11.15
C SER A 138 5.90 2.18 9.65
N TYR A 139 5.02 1.55 8.88
CA TYR A 139 5.15 1.39 7.44
C TYR A 139 3.86 1.86 6.77
N LEU A 140 3.99 2.72 5.78
CA LEU A 140 2.93 2.94 4.80
C LEU A 140 2.92 1.75 3.85
N LEU A 141 1.76 1.14 3.64
CA LEU A 141 1.52 0.06 2.68
C LEU A 141 0.48 0.53 1.66
N ILE A 142 0.81 0.44 0.38
CA ILE A 142 -0.07 0.70 -0.75
C ILE A 142 -0.08 -0.56 -1.62
N VAL A 143 -1.24 -1.16 -1.80
CA VAL A 143 -1.45 -2.30 -2.69
C VAL A 143 -2.48 -1.92 -3.74
N TRP A 144 -2.23 -2.28 -4.99
CA TRP A 144 -3.12 -1.98 -6.10
C TRP A 144 -3.33 -3.18 -7.01
N SER A 145 -4.47 -3.17 -7.68
CA SER A 145 -4.83 -4.12 -8.72
C SER A 145 -5.66 -3.39 -9.76
N ALA A 146 -5.09 -3.15 -10.94
CA ALA A 146 -5.81 -2.69 -12.12
C ALA A 146 -5.72 -3.76 -13.21
N VAL A 147 -6.61 -4.74 -13.14
CA VAL A 147 -6.67 -5.84 -14.09
C VAL A 147 -7.59 -5.46 -15.25
N TRP A 148 -7.15 -5.69 -16.47
CA TRP A 148 -7.92 -5.36 -17.68
C TRP A 148 -9.35 -5.92 -17.60
N ARG A 149 -10.35 -5.06 -17.82
CA ARG A 149 -11.79 -5.36 -17.75
C ARG A 149 -12.30 -5.88 -16.40
N SER A 150 -11.55 -5.64 -15.32
CA SER A 150 -12.01 -5.89 -13.96
C SER A 150 -12.23 -4.57 -13.22
N THR A 151 -12.93 -4.64 -12.09
CA THR A 151 -12.96 -3.52 -11.15
C THR A 151 -11.57 -3.35 -10.55
N ASN A 152 -11.00 -2.16 -10.70
CA ASN A 152 -9.76 -1.81 -10.04
C ASN A 152 -9.95 -1.86 -8.53
N ARG A 153 -8.90 -2.18 -7.79
CA ARG A 153 -8.96 -2.24 -6.34
C ARG A 153 -7.70 -1.68 -5.71
N LEU A 154 -7.85 -1.10 -4.53
CA LEU A 154 -6.75 -0.60 -3.72
C LEU A 154 -6.86 -1.07 -2.27
N LEU A 155 -5.72 -1.10 -1.60
CA LEU A 155 -5.60 -1.19 -0.15
C LEU A 155 -4.51 -0.22 0.29
N VAL A 156 -4.82 0.70 1.18
CA VAL A 156 -3.83 1.59 1.82
C VAL A 156 -3.93 1.42 3.32
N LYS A 157 -2.78 1.23 3.99
CA LYS A 157 -2.71 1.04 5.45
C LYS A 157 -1.43 1.65 5.99
N ILE A 158 -1.45 1.98 7.28
CA ILE A 158 -0.25 2.26 8.05
C ILE A 158 -0.13 1.16 9.11
N ILE A 159 0.89 0.32 9.00
CA ILE A 159 1.10 -0.86 9.85
C ILE A 159 2.34 -0.69 10.72
N ASN A 160 2.35 -1.34 11.88
CA ASN A 160 3.42 -1.18 12.89
C ASN A 160 4.45 -2.31 12.87
N GLN A 161 4.28 -3.24 11.93
CA GLN A 161 5.16 -4.36 11.71
C GLN A 161 5.64 -4.25 10.27
N ASP A 162 6.91 -4.58 10.06
CA ASP A 162 7.48 -4.67 8.72
C ASP A 162 6.60 -5.61 7.88
N PRO A 163 6.03 -5.14 6.75
CA PRO A 163 5.24 -5.99 5.86
C PRO A 163 6.05 -7.15 5.26
N ASN A 164 7.37 -7.03 5.18
CA ASN A 164 8.27 -8.05 4.66
C ASN A 164 9.53 -8.21 5.55
N PRO A 165 9.38 -8.78 6.76
CA PRO A 165 10.47 -8.85 7.73
C PRO A 165 11.67 -9.62 7.17
N GLY A 166 12.82 -8.96 7.15
CA GLY A 166 14.07 -9.52 6.63
C GLY A 166 14.11 -9.65 5.10
N ARG A 167 13.14 -9.06 4.37
CA ARG A 167 13.07 -9.03 2.90
C ARG A 167 13.04 -10.42 2.25
N ASN A 168 12.50 -11.41 2.97
CA ASN A 168 12.56 -12.82 2.56
C ASN A 168 11.33 -13.29 1.79
N LEU A 169 10.23 -12.54 1.81
CA LEU A 169 9.04 -12.91 1.05
C LEU A 169 9.20 -12.53 -0.42
N GLU A 170 8.94 -13.50 -1.30
CA GLU A 170 8.76 -13.21 -2.72
C GLU A 170 7.61 -12.22 -2.92
N ALA A 171 7.75 -11.32 -3.91
CA ALA A 171 6.74 -10.35 -4.34
C ALA A 171 5.32 -10.93 -4.40
N SER A 172 5.19 -12.12 -4.99
CA SER A 172 3.91 -12.81 -5.16
C SER A 172 3.27 -13.22 -3.82
N THR A 173 4.09 -13.52 -2.80
CA THR A 173 3.63 -13.92 -1.47
C THR A 173 3.18 -12.73 -0.65
N LEU A 174 3.91 -11.61 -0.72
CA LEU A 174 3.51 -10.36 -0.07
C LEU A 174 2.15 -9.89 -0.60
N PHE A 175 2.01 -9.85 -1.93
CA PHE A 175 0.76 -9.48 -2.58
C PHE A 175 -0.39 -10.44 -2.24
N LYS A 176 -0.17 -11.76 -2.28
CA LYS A 176 -1.18 -12.77 -1.91
C LYS A 176 -1.65 -12.65 -0.46
N THR A 177 -0.75 -12.27 0.46
CA THR A 177 -1.10 -12.03 1.87
C THR A 177 -2.12 -10.91 1.97
N TYR A 178 -1.83 -9.76 1.35
CA TYR A 178 -2.73 -8.61 1.41
C TYR A 178 -3.95 -8.74 0.52
N LYS A 179 -3.91 -9.53 -0.56
CA LYS A 179 -5.08 -9.84 -1.43
C LYS A 179 -6.23 -10.54 -0.68
N LYS A 180 -5.96 -11.14 0.48
CA LYS A 180 -6.98 -11.76 1.34
C LYS A 180 -7.70 -10.76 2.24
N GLU A 181 -7.19 -9.55 2.38
CA GLU A 181 -7.84 -8.50 3.15
C GLU A 181 -9.03 -7.90 2.39
N ALA A 182 -9.82 -7.07 3.08
CA ALA A 182 -10.87 -6.29 2.44
C ALA A 182 -10.25 -5.16 1.62
N TRP A 183 -10.42 -5.22 0.30
CA TRP A 183 -9.95 -4.18 -0.61
C TRP A 183 -11.10 -3.27 -0.97
N GLU A 184 -10.73 -2.03 -1.20
CA GLU A 184 -11.62 -0.99 -1.63
C GLU A 184 -11.72 -1.00 -3.15
N ALA A 185 -12.92 -0.79 -3.67
CA ALA A 185 -13.13 -0.69 -5.11
C ALA A 185 -12.63 0.66 -5.61
N GLY A 186 -11.89 0.65 -6.72
CA GLY A 186 -11.59 1.84 -7.48
C GLY A 186 -12.90 2.42 -8.02
N ASP A 187 -13.29 3.57 -7.49
CA ASP A 187 -14.47 4.31 -7.87
C ASP A 187 -14.17 5.77 -7.51
N TYR A 188 -13.68 6.52 -8.50
CA TYR A 188 -13.27 7.91 -8.27
C TYR A 188 -14.49 8.70 -7.79
N GLY A 189 -14.51 9.10 -6.51
CA GLY A 189 -15.69 9.61 -5.80
C GLY A 189 -15.99 8.89 -4.47
N LYS A 190 -15.32 7.77 -4.20
CA LYS A 190 -15.26 7.15 -2.87
C LYS A 190 -13.84 7.21 -2.34
N TRP A 191 -13.69 7.93 -1.23
CA TRP A 191 -12.42 8.05 -0.56
C TRP A 191 -12.37 7.13 0.65
N HIS A 192 -11.21 6.51 0.82
CA HIS A 192 -10.91 5.56 1.88
C HIS A 192 -10.00 6.24 2.89
N PHE A 193 -10.27 6.04 4.17
CA PHE A 193 -9.60 6.76 5.24
C PHE A 193 -9.03 5.80 6.26
N GLY A 194 -7.88 6.16 6.82
CA GLY A 194 -7.33 5.45 7.96
C GLY A 194 -6.51 6.35 8.86
N THR A 195 -6.22 5.83 10.04
CA THR A 195 -5.44 6.51 11.06
C THR A 195 -4.54 5.50 11.77
N ASN A 196 -3.34 5.93 12.11
CA ASN A 196 -2.43 5.22 12.98
C ASN A 196 -2.10 6.13 14.16
N THR A 197 -2.64 5.77 15.32
CA THR A 197 -2.52 6.57 16.55
C THR A 197 -1.13 6.52 17.17
N MET A 198 -0.29 5.54 16.83
CA MET A 198 1.05 5.45 17.43
C MET A 198 1.99 6.52 16.89
N ILE A 199 1.85 6.86 15.61
CA ILE A 199 2.62 7.93 14.97
C ILE A 199 1.79 9.18 14.67
N ASN A 200 0.53 9.22 15.14
CA ASN A 200 -0.44 10.27 14.85
C ASN A 200 -0.55 10.61 13.35
N CYS A 201 -0.51 9.58 12.50
CA CYS A 201 -0.61 9.76 11.05
C CYS A 201 -1.98 9.34 10.55
N LYS A 202 -2.56 10.16 9.69
CA LYS A 202 -3.83 9.90 8.99
C LYS A 202 -3.54 9.78 7.52
N PHE A 203 -4.35 8.97 6.83
CA PHE A 203 -4.33 8.96 5.38
C PHE A 203 -5.74 9.03 4.81
N ILE A 204 -5.79 9.51 3.58
CA ILE A 204 -6.93 9.37 2.69
C ILE A 204 -6.42 8.90 1.33
N ALA A 205 -7.15 7.96 0.70
CA ALA A 205 -6.80 7.44 -0.59
C ALA A 205 -8.02 7.19 -1.49
N ALA A 206 -7.84 7.28 -2.81
CA ALA A 206 -8.84 6.91 -3.80
C ALA A 206 -8.16 6.38 -5.07
N MET A 207 -8.88 5.58 -5.84
CA MET A 207 -8.40 5.04 -7.12
C MET A 207 -9.49 5.14 -8.18
N GLY A 208 -9.10 5.45 -9.42
CA GLY A 208 -10.00 5.40 -10.57
C GLY A 208 -10.27 3.97 -11.05
N ASN A 209 -11.41 3.75 -11.69
CA ASN A 209 -11.82 2.44 -12.23
C ASN A 209 -11.54 2.26 -13.73
N GLY A 210 -10.88 3.22 -14.37
CA GLY A 210 -10.56 3.16 -15.79
C GLY A 210 -9.33 2.30 -16.08
N ASP A 211 -9.07 2.03 -17.36
CA ASP A 211 -7.83 1.36 -17.78
C ASP A 211 -6.58 2.18 -17.42
N LYS A 212 -6.71 3.51 -17.35
CA LYS A 212 -5.69 4.45 -16.86
C LYS A 212 -6.17 4.98 -15.52
N ALA A 213 -5.70 4.36 -14.45
CA ALA A 213 -6.24 4.55 -13.11
C ALA A 213 -5.32 5.44 -12.28
N PRO A 214 -5.67 6.71 -12.04
CA PRO A 214 -5.00 7.48 -11.00
C PRO A 214 -5.32 6.86 -9.64
N LEU A 215 -4.29 6.62 -8.82
CA LEU A 215 -4.39 6.26 -7.42
C LEU A 215 -3.75 7.40 -6.62
N GLN A 216 -4.50 7.99 -5.70
CA GLN A 216 -4.02 9.13 -4.91
C GLN A 216 -4.02 8.77 -3.44
N VAL A 217 -2.94 9.17 -2.76
CA VAL A 217 -2.78 8.99 -1.32
C VAL A 217 -2.26 10.30 -0.73
N PHE A 218 -2.95 10.80 0.29
CA PHE A 218 -2.52 11.97 1.05
C PHE A 218 -2.31 11.57 2.50
N LEU A 219 -1.12 11.86 3.03
CA LEU A 219 -0.80 11.68 4.44
C LEU A 219 -0.90 13.01 5.18
N SER A 220 -1.33 12.95 6.44
CA SER A 220 -1.35 14.07 7.39
C SER A 220 -0.93 13.61 8.77
#